data_AF-A0A1F4MY46-F1
#
_entry.id   AF-A0A1F4MY46-F1
#
_cell.length_a   1.000
_cell.length_b   1.000
_cell.length_c   1.000
_cell.angle_alpha   90.00
_cell.angle_beta   90.00
_cell.angle_gamma   90.00
#
_symmetry.space_group_name_H-M   'P 1'
#
loop_
_entity.id
_entity.type
_entity.pdbx_description
1 polymer ?
#
loop_
_entity_poly.entity_id
_entity_poly.type
_entity_poly.pdbx_seq_one_letter_code
_entity_poly.pdbx_strand_id
1 'polypeptide(L)'
;MAAKGSKGSIILEIFIILMALLLIAVIFLPDQIWKEEAKTSKICRDNMNALYEAQRFYYQKNNTYTDSLSKLLTFVQNDSGINHRQSLVSLTNSFTKILNNILTVPSIQNISKMSQAAFEITGDLVGNERYFRKYENIAASSEEIIRDMMNLDSSALFPNFSRSKLFVDSLRTLKESVTDFSLQIAVLRAINSSDSLGLYYSKIEREGFNQFWRAEYAKISKLINDIRATDIAKVSSVADRLAKFIDQINTNLQLLNTSSATKDAQSVEVEKQNLKELHQKFLSPDFFILTKGASLTTLNENDSIILNLTQNDFVCPDCKKLYLIDTVKARITIECPNLLDDIQKEFQACIEPIRDLPLYERITRMTGIVENTKIVLDQNREELKRYTDVLLKIKELQAEFEEIKSVFFYRYANEVYEFIKLVDREKKLSVLKPAIEDILNPIDTLASRMEKANLSDLEKKIDYYHQKLEEIDVTIAGMKLPANVRSRIKSNVEPYQPIYPLLEEVKGTFNPTHISNLRKTEKSLEKALLKALEGRKQSVYVIFSREHINHGNYAAGEKSWEKEQ
;
A
#
# COMPACT_ATOMS: atom_id res chain seq x y z
N MET A 1 -10.51 11.37 -78.75
CA MET A 1 -10.01 10.38 -77.77
C MET A 1 -10.50 10.80 -76.39
N ALA A 2 -11.61 10.24 -75.93
CA ALA A 2 -12.20 10.56 -74.63
C ALA A 2 -11.60 9.62 -73.57
N ALA A 3 -10.93 10.20 -72.58
CA ALA A 3 -10.42 9.48 -71.42
C ALA A 3 -11.61 8.94 -70.61
N LYS A 4 -11.86 7.63 -70.72
CA LYS A 4 -12.75 6.91 -69.79
C LYS A 4 -12.08 6.93 -68.41
N GLY A 5 -12.49 7.85 -67.54
CA GLY A 5 -12.19 7.78 -66.12
C GLY A 5 -12.73 6.46 -65.58
N SER A 6 -11.84 5.54 -65.19
CA SER A 6 -12.23 4.31 -64.52
C SER A 6 -12.93 4.68 -63.23
N LYS A 7 -14.25 4.44 -63.15
CA LYS A 7 -14.97 4.46 -61.88
C LYS A 7 -14.32 3.39 -61.01
N GLY A 8 -13.55 3.81 -60.00
CA GLY A 8 -13.04 2.91 -58.97
C GLY A 8 -14.22 2.09 -58.44
N SER A 9 -14.03 0.78 -58.32
CA SER A 9 -15.09 -0.11 -57.84
C SER A 9 -15.46 0.33 -56.42
N ILE A 10 -16.70 0.79 -56.24
CA ILE A 10 -17.26 1.22 -54.94
C ILE A 10 -17.08 0.10 -53.88
N ILE A 11 -17.09 -1.16 -54.32
CA ILE A 11 -16.87 -2.33 -53.47
C ILE A 11 -15.44 -2.33 -52.89
N LEU A 12 -14.42 -1.95 -53.67
CA LEU A 12 -13.03 -1.88 -53.21
C LEU A 12 -12.84 -0.73 -52.20
N GLU A 13 -13.49 0.40 -52.43
CA GLU A 13 -13.44 1.54 -51.50
C GLU A 13 -14.06 1.19 -50.15
N ILE A 14 -15.23 0.55 -50.15
CA ILE A 14 -15.89 0.05 -48.93
C ILE A 14 -15.00 -0.99 -48.23
N PHE A 15 -14.36 -1.89 -48.98
CA PHE A 15 -13.47 -2.90 -48.42
C PHE A 15 -12.22 -2.29 -47.75
N ILE A 16 -11.62 -1.27 -48.37
CA ILE A 16 -10.48 -0.53 -47.79
C ILE A 16 -10.88 0.17 -46.50
N ILE A 17 -12.05 0.83 -46.47
CA ILE A 17 -12.57 1.48 -45.25
C ILE A 17 -12.80 0.43 -44.15
N LEU A 18 -13.37 -0.72 -44.48
CA LEU A 18 -13.63 -1.79 -43.52
C LEU A 18 -12.32 -2.40 -42.97
N MET A 19 -11.31 -2.61 -43.82
CA MET A 19 -9.98 -3.05 -43.39
C MET A 19 -9.29 -2.01 -42.50
N ALA A 20 -9.41 -0.72 -42.83
CA ALA A 20 -8.86 0.36 -42.01
C ALA A 20 -9.53 0.41 -40.62
N LEU A 21 -10.85 0.25 -40.55
CA LEU A 21 -11.60 0.17 -39.28
C LEU A 21 -11.20 -1.06 -38.46
N LEU A 22 -11.02 -2.22 -39.09
CA LEU A 22 -10.50 -3.42 -38.43
C LEU A 22 -9.08 -3.20 -37.88
N LEU A 23 -8.20 -2.56 -38.65
CA LEU A 23 -6.84 -2.25 -38.21
C LEU A 23 -6.83 -1.30 -37.00
N ILE A 24 -7.66 -0.26 -37.03
CA ILE A 24 -7.85 0.65 -35.89
C ILE A 24 -8.34 -0.15 -34.67
N ALA A 25 -9.36 -0.99 -34.83
CA ALA A 25 -9.89 -1.81 -33.73
C ALA A 25 -8.83 -2.76 -33.14
N VAL A 26 -8.00 -3.38 -33.99
CA VAL A 26 -6.92 -4.29 -33.55
C VAL A 26 -5.83 -3.57 -32.74
N ILE A 27 -5.61 -2.29 -32.98
CA ILE A 27 -4.63 -1.49 -32.22
C ILE A 27 -5.24 -0.92 -30.94
N PHE A 28 -6.46 -0.37 -31.00
CA PHE A 28 -7.06 0.33 -29.86
C PHE A 28 -7.70 -0.58 -28.81
N LEU A 29 -8.29 -1.72 -29.22
CA LEU A 29 -8.98 -2.61 -28.26
C LEU A 29 -8.03 -3.25 -27.24
N PRO A 30 -6.86 -3.81 -27.60
CA PRO A 30 -5.92 -4.36 -26.62
C PRO A 30 -5.45 -3.32 -25.60
N ASP A 31 -5.11 -2.10 -26.05
CA ASP A 31 -4.67 -1.01 -25.18
C ASP A 31 -5.76 -0.63 -24.18
N GLN A 32 -7.03 -0.58 -24.60
CA GLN A 32 -8.16 -0.34 -23.71
C GLN A 32 -8.33 -1.48 -22.69
N ILE A 33 -8.25 -2.74 -23.12
CA ILE A 33 -8.36 -3.91 -22.23
C ILE A 33 -7.26 -3.90 -21.17
N TRP A 34 -6.00 -3.70 -21.56
CA TRP A 34 -4.87 -3.65 -20.61
C TRP A 34 -4.97 -2.47 -19.64
N LYS A 35 -5.45 -1.31 -20.10
CA LYS A 35 -5.71 -0.16 -19.21
C LYS A 35 -6.83 -0.45 -18.21
N GLU A 36 -7.89 -1.14 -18.63
CA GLU A 36 -8.97 -1.56 -17.74
C GLU A 36 -8.51 -2.61 -16.72
N GLU A 37 -7.69 -3.58 -17.14
CA GLU A 37 -7.09 -4.59 -16.25
C GLU A 37 -6.17 -3.94 -15.21
N ALA A 38 -5.26 -3.06 -15.65
CA ALA A 38 -4.37 -2.32 -14.76
C ALA A 38 -5.16 -1.45 -13.77
N LYS A 39 -6.21 -0.76 -14.24
CA LYS A 39 -7.10 0.04 -13.39
C LYS A 39 -7.85 -0.84 -12.39
N THR A 40 -8.39 -1.98 -12.83
CA THR A 40 -9.12 -2.92 -11.98
C THR A 40 -8.20 -3.49 -10.91
N SER A 41 -7.00 -3.92 -11.29
CA SER A 41 -5.99 -4.45 -10.36
C SER A 41 -5.55 -3.40 -9.34
N LYS A 42 -5.34 -2.16 -9.78
CA LYS A 42 -5.04 -1.04 -8.88
C LYS A 42 -6.17 -0.81 -7.88
N ILE A 43 -7.42 -0.68 -8.34
CA ILE A 43 -8.58 -0.50 -7.46
C ILE A 43 -8.69 -1.68 -6.48
N CYS A 44 -8.48 -2.91 -6.94
CA CYS A 44 -8.52 -4.08 -6.07
C CYS A 44 -7.50 -4.01 -4.93
N ARG A 45 -6.27 -3.58 -5.23
CA ARG A 45 -5.18 -3.44 -4.25
C ARG A 45 -5.40 -2.25 -3.32
N ASP A 46 -5.88 -1.13 -3.85
CA ASP A 46 -6.22 0.07 -3.08
C ASP A 46 -7.36 -0.25 -2.10
N ASN A 47 -8.39 -0.99 -2.54
CA ASN A 47 -9.48 -1.46 -1.69
C ASN A 47 -8.98 -2.37 -0.56
N MET A 48 -8.13 -3.37 -0.86
CA MET A 48 -7.55 -4.23 0.18
C MET A 48 -6.72 -3.45 1.19
N ASN A 49 -5.92 -2.47 0.73
CA ASN A 49 -5.16 -1.58 1.60
C ASN A 49 -6.09 -0.73 2.49
N ALA A 50 -7.16 -0.19 1.92
CA ALA A 50 -8.14 0.61 2.65
C ALA A 50 -8.85 -0.18 3.74
N LEU A 51 -9.27 -1.40 3.43
CA LEU A 51 -9.88 -2.29 4.41
C LEU A 51 -8.90 -2.68 5.52
N TYR A 52 -7.62 -2.88 5.18
CA TYR A 52 -6.58 -3.24 6.14
C TYR A 52 -6.34 -2.09 7.14
N GLU A 53 -6.14 -0.87 6.63
CA GLU A 53 -5.93 0.30 7.48
C GLU A 53 -7.17 0.64 8.32
N ALA A 54 -8.38 0.51 7.76
CA ALA A 54 -9.62 0.69 8.50
C ALA A 54 -9.73 -0.31 9.67
N GLN A 55 -9.42 -1.58 9.45
CA GLN A 55 -9.45 -2.61 10.49
C GLN A 55 -8.37 -2.39 11.55
N ARG A 56 -7.17 -1.97 11.14
CA ARG A 56 -6.10 -1.60 12.07
C ARG A 56 -6.51 -0.41 12.93
N PHE A 57 -7.16 0.60 12.34
CA PHE A 57 -7.71 1.74 13.07
C PHE A 57 -8.80 1.32 14.07
N TYR A 58 -9.69 0.39 13.68
CA TYR A 58 -10.67 -0.21 14.58
C TYR A 58 -10.01 -0.95 15.75
N TYR A 59 -9.00 -1.77 15.47
CA TYR A 59 -8.25 -2.52 16.48
C TYR A 59 -7.57 -1.60 17.50
N GLN A 60 -6.95 -0.50 17.06
CA GLN A 60 -6.30 0.47 17.96
C GLN A 60 -7.25 1.07 19.00
N LYS A 61 -8.55 1.16 18.70
CA LYS A 61 -9.56 1.70 19.62
C LYS A 61 -10.26 0.63 20.46
N ASN A 62 -10.45 -0.57 19.91
CA ASN A 62 -11.28 -1.62 20.52
C ASN A 62 -10.49 -2.84 21.02
N ASN A 63 -9.17 -2.89 20.78
CA ASN A 63 -8.28 -4.04 21.04
C ASN A 63 -8.75 -5.37 20.42
N THR A 64 -9.69 -5.31 19.47
CA THR A 64 -10.25 -6.44 18.73
C THR A 64 -10.55 -6.00 17.30
N TYR A 65 -10.45 -6.91 16.33
CA TYR A 65 -10.88 -6.65 14.95
C TYR A 65 -12.39 -6.90 14.81
N THR A 66 -13.01 -6.31 13.79
CA THR A 66 -14.43 -6.59 13.49
C THR A 66 -14.57 -7.50 12.28
N ASP A 67 -15.48 -8.46 12.37
CA ASP A 67 -15.93 -9.32 11.28
C ASP A 67 -17.05 -8.68 10.43
N SER A 68 -17.58 -7.54 10.88
CA SER A 68 -18.74 -6.88 10.28
C SER A 68 -18.36 -5.61 9.54
N LEU A 69 -18.56 -5.64 8.23
CA LEU A 69 -18.27 -4.50 7.34
C LEU A 69 -19.09 -3.26 7.70
N SER A 70 -20.38 -3.45 8.06
CA SER A 70 -21.25 -2.35 8.46
C SER A 70 -20.79 -1.70 9.77
N LYS A 71 -20.30 -2.50 10.73
CA LYS A 71 -19.71 -1.96 11.97
C LYS A 71 -18.44 -1.17 11.67
N LEU A 72 -17.58 -1.67 10.79
CA LEU A 72 -16.34 -0.98 10.41
C LEU A 72 -16.63 0.38 9.77
N LEU A 73 -17.54 0.41 8.77
CA LEU A 73 -17.92 1.63 8.09
C LEU A 73 -18.57 2.64 9.03
N THR A 74 -19.51 2.19 9.86
CA THR A 74 -20.19 3.03 10.85
C THR A 74 -19.21 3.60 11.87
N PHE A 75 -18.23 2.80 12.31
CA PHE A 75 -17.18 3.24 13.23
C PHE A 75 -16.32 4.34 12.62
N VAL A 76 -15.87 4.15 11.37
CA VAL A 76 -15.06 5.14 10.65
C VAL A 76 -15.85 6.44 10.44
N GLN A 77 -17.10 6.35 9.99
CA GLN A 77 -17.94 7.51 9.74
C GLN A 77 -18.26 8.30 11.01
N ASN A 78 -18.37 7.62 12.15
CA ASN A 78 -18.67 8.23 13.43
C ASN A 78 -17.42 8.69 14.20
N ASP A 79 -16.20 8.47 13.69
CA ASP A 79 -14.99 8.90 14.39
C ASP A 79 -14.85 10.42 14.35
N SER A 80 -15.06 11.05 15.50
CA SER A 80 -14.96 12.50 15.65
C SER A 80 -13.54 13.02 15.37
N GLY A 81 -12.48 12.25 15.65
CA GLY A 81 -11.10 12.69 15.49
C GLY A 81 -10.67 12.84 14.02
N ILE A 82 -11.01 11.88 13.19
CA ILE A 82 -10.79 11.92 11.74
C ILE A 82 -11.65 13.03 11.11
N ASN A 83 -12.93 13.11 11.45
CA ASN A 83 -13.84 14.15 10.95
C ASN A 83 -13.38 15.57 11.33
N HIS A 84 -12.84 15.75 12.54
CA HIS A 84 -12.22 17.01 12.96
C HIS A 84 -11.02 17.36 12.09
N ARG A 85 -10.11 16.41 11.82
CA ARG A 85 -8.94 16.65 10.97
C ARG A 85 -9.33 16.97 9.53
N GLN A 86 -10.32 16.28 8.97
CA GLN A 86 -10.86 16.60 7.63
C GLN A 86 -11.47 18.01 7.60
N SER A 87 -12.24 18.37 8.62
CA SER A 87 -12.83 19.70 8.75
C SER A 87 -11.74 20.77 8.81
N LEU A 88 -10.67 20.53 9.58
CA LEU A 88 -9.53 21.43 9.67
C LEU A 88 -8.82 21.61 8.33
N VAL A 89 -8.63 20.54 7.56
CA VAL A 89 -8.07 20.60 6.20
C VAL A 89 -8.96 21.40 5.26
N SER A 90 -10.28 21.17 5.30
CA SER A 90 -11.24 21.92 4.49
C SER A 90 -11.24 23.42 4.81
N LEU A 91 -11.19 23.77 6.10
CA LEU A 91 -11.10 25.16 6.55
C LEU A 91 -9.77 25.82 6.15
N THR A 92 -8.65 25.09 6.27
CA THR A 92 -7.33 25.54 5.84
C THR A 92 -7.28 25.78 4.33
N ASN A 93 -7.85 24.86 3.54
CA ASN A 93 -7.93 24.99 2.09
C ASN A 93 -8.83 26.15 1.66
N SER A 94 -9.94 26.38 2.38
CA SER A 94 -10.81 27.54 2.16
C SER A 94 -10.07 28.85 2.40
N PHE A 95 -9.32 28.93 3.50
CA PHE A 95 -8.47 30.09 3.81
C PHE A 95 -7.40 30.33 2.73
N THR A 96 -6.64 29.29 2.38
CA THR A 96 -5.60 29.34 1.34
C THR A 96 -6.16 29.73 -0.03
N LYS A 97 -7.39 29.29 -0.36
CA LYS A 97 -8.07 29.70 -1.60
C LYS A 97 -8.34 31.20 -1.62
N ILE A 98 -8.83 31.79 -0.53
CA ILE A 98 -9.07 33.24 -0.44
C ILE A 98 -7.75 34.01 -0.55
N LEU A 99 -6.68 33.56 0.13
CA LEU A 99 -5.35 34.14 -0.03
C LEU A 99 -4.86 34.09 -1.48
N ASN A 100 -5.06 32.96 -2.17
CA ASN A 100 -4.73 32.83 -3.58
C ASN A 100 -5.52 33.81 -4.45
N ASN A 101 -6.82 33.95 -4.22
CA ASN A 101 -7.65 34.90 -4.96
C ASN A 101 -7.07 36.32 -4.83
N ILE A 102 -6.72 36.77 -3.62
CA ILE A 102 -6.08 38.08 -3.38
C ILE A 102 -4.74 38.19 -4.12
N LEU A 103 -3.87 37.19 -3.99
CA LEU A 103 -2.52 37.19 -4.59
C LEU A 103 -2.55 37.08 -6.13
N THR A 104 -3.66 36.61 -6.71
CA THR A 104 -3.86 36.51 -8.16
C THR A 104 -4.58 37.71 -8.78
N VAL A 105 -5.02 38.69 -7.97
CA VAL A 105 -5.51 39.97 -8.50
C VAL A 105 -4.41 40.58 -9.39
N PRO A 106 -4.68 40.99 -10.64
CA PRO A 106 -3.65 41.29 -11.63
C PRO A 106 -2.56 42.25 -11.13
N SER A 107 -2.94 43.38 -10.54
CA SER A 107 -1.95 44.34 -10.04
C SER A 107 -1.17 43.86 -8.83
N ILE A 108 -1.80 43.08 -7.95
CA ILE A 108 -1.14 42.48 -6.79
C ILE A 108 -0.12 41.44 -7.25
N GLN A 109 -0.51 40.61 -8.21
CA GLN A 109 0.38 39.65 -8.84
C GLN A 109 1.57 40.35 -9.52
N ASN A 110 1.33 41.47 -10.20
CA ASN A 110 2.39 42.25 -10.83
C ASN A 110 3.36 42.86 -9.81
N ILE A 111 2.86 43.43 -8.70
CA ILE A 111 3.70 43.92 -7.59
C ILE A 111 4.56 42.79 -7.03
N SER A 112 3.97 41.61 -6.80
CA SER A 112 4.67 40.42 -6.30
C SER A 112 5.77 39.96 -7.28
N LYS A 113 5.47 39.88 -8.58
CA LYS A 113 6.44 39.49 -9.62
C LYS A 113 7.57 40.50 -9.78
N MET A 114 7.30 41.79 -9.63
CA MET A 114 8.34 42.83 -9.64
C MET A 114 9.23 42.75 -8.40
N SER A 115 8.62 42.59 -7.22
CA SER A 115 9.31 42.36 -5.94
C SER A 115 10.27 41.17 -6.04
N GLN A 116 9.78 40.03 -6.53
CA GLN A 116 10.58 38.83 -6.71
C GLN A 116 11.74 39.05 -7.70
N ALA A 117 11.48 39.68 -8.85
CA ALA A 117 12.54 39.95 -9.83
C ALA A 117 13.60 40.92 -9.29
N ALA A 118 13.23 41.93 -8.49
CA ALA A 118 14.19 42.83 -7.84
C ALA A 118 15.05 42.10 -6.79
N PHE A 119 14.44 41.19 -6.03
CA PHE A 119 15.17 40.30 -5.11
C PHE A 119 16.12 39.37 -5.87
N GLU A 120 15.68 38.78 -6.99
CA GLU A 120 16.49 37.91 -7.85
C GLU A 120 17.68 38.66 -8.48
N ILE A 121 17.50 39.92 -8.91
CA ILE A 121 18.60 40.79 -9.35
C ILE A 121 19.63 40.95 -8.23
N THR A 122 19.18 41.30 -7.03
CA THR A 122 20.07 41.50 -5.88
C THR A 122 20.83 40.21 -5.52
N GLY A 123 20.11 39.09 -5.45
CA GLY A 123 20.69 37.78 -5.15
C GLY A 123 21.68 37.31 -6.21
N ASP A 124 21.39 37.54 -7.49
CA ASP A 124 22.29 37.13 -8.58
C ASP A 124 23.55 37.99 -8.64
N LEU A 125 23.43 39.29 -8.36
CA LEU A 125 24.59 40.19 -8.25
C LEU A 125 25.50 39.80 -7.08
N VAL A 126 24.94 39.56 -5.90
CA VAL A 126 25.70 39.08 -4.71
C VAL A 126 26.34 37.71 -4.99
N GLY A 127 25.58 36.79 -5.59
CA GLY A 127 26.08 35.45 -5.92
C GLY A 127 27.24 35.42 -6.93
N ASN A 128 27.38 36.46 -7.75
CA ASN A 128 28.43 36.58 -8.76
C ASN A 128 29.54 37.58 -8.41
N GLU A 129 29.55 38.12 -7.18
CA GLU A 129 30.50 39.14 -6.72
C GLU A 129 31.97 38.75 -7.00
N ARG A 130 32.32 37.47 -6.83
CA ARG A 130 33.67 36.94 -7.08
C ARG A 130 34.17 37.20 -8.51
N TYR A 131 33.26 37.21 -9.49
CA TYR A 131 33.60 37.46 -10.89
C TYR A 131 33.74 38.95 -11.16
N PHE A 132 32.98 39.79 -10.45
CA PHE A 132 32.96 41.24 -10.62
C PHE A 132 34.21 41.90 -10.03
N ARG A 133 34.82 41.35 -8.97
CA ARG A 133 36.03 41.90 -8.33
C ARG A 133 37.22 42.11 -9.27
N LYS A 134 37.28 41.40 -10.40
CA LYS A 134 38.31 41.56 -11.43
C LYS A 134 38.15 42.88 -12.23
N TYR A 135 36.96 43.46 -12.22
CA TYR A 135 36.56 44.61 -13.03
C TYR A 135 35.94 45.68 -12.13
N GLU A 136 36.75 46.66 -11.70
CA GLU A 136 36.37 47.69 -10.73
C GLU A 136 35.06 48.42 -11.09
N ASN A 137 34.86 48.73 -12.37
CA ASN A 137 33.64 49.37 -12.88
C ASN A 137 32.39 48.48 -12.73
N ILE A 138 32.52 47.17 -12.98
CA ILE A 138 31.42 46.19 -12.84
C ILE A 138 31.09 45.99 -11.37
N ALA A 139 32.11 45.87 -10.51
CA ALA A 139 31.93 45.76 -9.06
C ALA A 139 31.20 46.99 -8.49
N ALA A 140 31.67 48.21 -8.81
CA ALA A 140 31.06 49.44 -8.34
C ALA A 140 29.60 49.60 -8.83
N SER A 141 29.33 49.31 -10.10
CA SER A 141 27.95 49.36 -10.65
C SER A 141 27.05 48.31 -10.02
N SER A 142 27.57 47.11 -9.74
CA SER A 142 26.82 46.06 -9.04
C SER A 142 26.45 46.48 -7.62
N GLU A 143 27.38 47.05 -6.85
CA GLU A 143 27.12 47.55 -5.49
C GLU A 143 26.10 48.70 -5.48
N GLU A 144 26.20 49.62 -6.43
CA GLU A 144 25.21 50.70 -6.61
C GLU A 144 23.81 50.13 -6.88
N ILE A 145 23.68 49.20 -7.83
CA ILE A 145 22.39 48.57 -8.17
C ILE A 145 21.84 47.79 -6.96
N ILE A 146 22.67 47.04 -6.23
CA ILE A 146 22.23 46.32 -5.02
C ILE A 146 21.65 47.31 -4.00
N ARG A 147 22.37 48.40 -3.71
CA ARG A 147 21.92 49.42 -2.77
C ARG A 147 20.60 50.06 -3.22
N ASP A 148 20.48 50.38 -4.50
CA ASP A 148 19.30 51.05 -5.04
C ASP A 148 18.09 50.10 -5.11
N MET A 149 18.30 48.82 -5.44
CA MET A 149 17.26 47.77 -5.35
C MET A 149 16.82 47.52 -3.91
N MET A 150 17.72 47.54 -2.93
CA MET A 150 17.35 47.43 -1.51
C MET A 150 16.50 48.63 -1.05
N ASN A 151 16.72 49.81 -1.61
CA ASN A 151 15.94 51.02 -1.31
C ASN A 151 14.50 50.96 -1.86
N LEU A 152 14.17 50.01 -2.74
CA LEU A 152 12.81 49.81 -3.24
C LEU A 152 11.81 49.53 -2.10
N ASP A 153 12.27 48.92 -1.01
CA ASP A 153 11.44 48.57 0.15
C ASP A 153 11.19 49.73 1.11
N SER A 154 11.97 50.81 1.01
CA SER A 154 11.93 51.96 1.93
C SER A 154 11.95 53.31 1.23
N SER A 155 11.62 53.35 -0.07
CA SER A 155 11.71 54.57 -0.88
C SER A 155 10.72 55.63 -0.44
N ALA A 156 11.24 56.85 -0.20
CA ALA A 156 10.41 58.02 0.06
C ALA A 156 9.69 58.55 -1.19
N LEU A 157 10.11 58.13 -2.40
CA LEU A 157 9.53 58.57 -3.67
C LEU A 157 8.24 57.83 -4.04
N PHE A 158 8.06 56.61 -3.52
CA PHE A 158 6.90 55.76 -3.78
C PHE A 158 6.48 54.97 -2.53
N PRO A 159 6.20 55.65 -1.40
CA PRO A 159 5.95 54.99 -0.12
C PRO A 159 4.73 54.08 -0.14
N ASN A 160 3.71 54.37 -0.95
CA ASN A 160 2.53 53.52 -1.04
C ASN A 160 2.81 52.24 -1.84
N PHE A 161 3.71 52.28 -2.82
CA PHE A 161 4.20 51.07 -3.50
C PHE A 161 4.95 50.15 -2.54
N SER A 162 5.93 50.68 -1.82
CA SER A 162 6.74 49.91 -0.87
C SER A 162 5.87 49.28 0.22
N ARG A 163 4.89 50.02 0.75
CA ARG A 163 3.92 49.48 1.71
C ARG A 163 3.03 48.41 1.10
N SER A 164 2.52 48.62 -0.11
CA SER A 164 1.70 47.62 -0.81
C SER A 164 2.47 46.32 -1.01
N LYS A 165 3.73 46.42 -1.48
CA LYS A 165 4.65 45.28 -1.59
C LYS A 165 4.81 44.54 -0.27
N LEU A 166 5.08 45.24 0.83
CA LEU A 166 5.25 44.64 2.16
C LEU A 166 4.03 43.80 2.60
N PHE A 167 2.81 44.29 2.36
CA PHE A 167 1.60 43.54 2.71
C PHE A 167 1.35 42.36 1.76
N VAL A 168 1.70 42.48 0.48
CA VAL A 168 1.65 41.37 -0.48
C VAL A 168 2.64 40.27 -0.09
N ASP A 169 3.87 40.65 0.27
CA ASP A 169 4.90 39.74 0.76
C ASP A 169 4.42 39.05 2.05
N SER A 170 3.82 39.80 2.98
CA SER A 170 3.23 39.25 4.22
C SER A 170 2.14 38.21 3.95
N LEU A 171 1.25 38.46 2.99
CA LEU A 171 0.19 37.52 2.60
C LEU A 171 0.76 36.25 1.95
N ARG A 172 1.81 36.39 1.12
CA ARG A 172 2.51 35.24 0.52
C ARG A 172 3.21 34.39 1.57
N THR A 173 3.98 35.02 2.47
CA THR A 173 4.64 34.30 3.57
C THR A 173 3.62 33.59 4.45
N LEU A 174 2.50 34.25 4.77
CA LEU A 174 1.42 33.65 5.56
C LEU A 174 0.80 32.43 4.87
N LYS A 175 0.65 32.45 3.54
CA LYS A 175 0.19 31.30 2.77
C LYS A 175 1.16 30.12 2.87
N GLU A 176 2.46 30.38 2.77
CA GLU A 176 3.52 29.35 2.82
C GLU A 176 3.69 28.77 4.22
N SER A 177 3.50 29.59 5.26
CA SER A 177 3.65 29.24 6.68
C SER A 177 2.31 29.04 7.39
N VAL A 178 1.23 28.73 6.67
CA VAL A 178 -0.11 28.64 7.26
C VAL A 178 -0.19 27.61 8.39
N THR A 179 0.60 26.55 8.31
CA THR A 179 0.70 25.46 9.31
C THR A 179 1.31 25.92 10.63
N ASP A 180 2.03 27.04 10.63
CA ASP A 180 2.74 27.56 11.82
C ASP A 180 1.82 28.38 12.74
N PHE A 181 0.60 28.66 12.28
CA PHE A 181 -0.38 29.47 12.99
C PHE A 181 -1.67 28.70 13.23
N SER A 182 -2.42 29.13 14.25
CA SER A 182 -3.83 28.78 14.32
C SER A 182 -4.60 29.48 13.19
N LEU A 183 -5.65 28.86 12.69
CA LEU A 183 -6.46 29.43 11.62
C LEU A 183 -7.08 30.78 12.02
N GLN A 184 -7.42 30.96 13.30
CA GLN A 184 -7.91 32.23 13.85
C GLN A 184 -6.85 33.34 13.76
N ILE A 185 -5.60 33.06 14.14
CA ILE A 185 -4.51 34.04 14.07
C ILE A 185 -4.14 34.32 12.62
N ALA A 186 -4.07 33.27 11.78
CA ALA A 186 -3.74 33.39 10.38
C ALA A 186 -4.76 34.26 9.63
N VAL A 187 -6.06 34.00 9.79
CA VAL A 187 -7.09 34.80 9.11
C VAL A 187 -7.08 36.25 9.59
N LEU A 188 -6.83 36.52 10.88
CA LEU A 188 -6.73 37.88 11.39
C LEU A 188 -5.54 38.63 10.80
N ARG A 189 -4.37 37.97 10.68
CA ARG A 189 -3.19 38.55 9.99
C ARG A 189 -3.48 38.85 8.53
N ALA A 190 -4.20 37.95 7.85
CA ALA A 190 -4.62 38.16 6.47
C ALA A 190 -5.57 39.35 6.34
N ILE A 191 -6.57 39.47 7.23
CA ILE A 191 -7.50 40.61 7.27
C ILE A 191 -6.72 41.92 7.43
N ASN A 192 -5.83 42.00 8.43
CA ASN A 192 -5.04 43.21 8.69
C ASN A 192 -4.13 43.59 7.50
N SER A 193 -3.54 42.59 6.85
CA SER A 193 -2.69 42.81 5.67
C SER A 193 -3.53 43.26 4.47
N SER A 194 -4.72 42.68 4.27
CA SER A 194 -5.66 43.07 3.20
C SER A 194 -6.27 44.46 3.42
N ASP A 195 -6.62 44.81 4.67
CA ASP A 195 -7.07 46.16 5.02
C ASP A 195 -5.96 47.19 4.72
N SER A 196 -4.74 46.90 5.15
CA SER A 196 -3.59 47.79 4.89
C SER A 196 -3.29 47.89 3.40
N LEU A 197 -3.35 46.78 2.67
CA LEU A 197 -3.20 46.74 1.22
C LEU A 197 -4.25 47.64 0.54
N GLY A 198 -5.53 47.55 0.94
CA GLY A 198 -6.60 48.42 0.43
C GLY A 198 -6.36 49.92 0.64
N LEU A 199 -5.73 50.30 1.75
CA LEU A 199 -5.41 51.70 2.09
C LEU A 199 -4.32 52.31 1.21
N TYR A 200 -3.30 51.52 0.85
CA TYR A 200 -2.12 52.01 0.14
C TYR A 200 -2.16 51.74 -1.37
N TYR A 201 -2.75 50.62 -1.78
CA TYR A 201 -2.72 50.16 -3.17
C TYR A 201 -3.32 51.16 -4.16
N SER A 202 -4.47 51.76 -3.83
CA SER A 202 -5.14 52.76 -4.68
C SER A 202 -4.36 54.08 -4.83
N LYS A 203 -3.34 54.29 -3.99
CA LYS A 203 -2.54 55.52 -3.91
C LYS A 203 -1.10 55.33 -4.37
N ILE A 204 -0.78 54.19 -4.98
CA ILE A 204 0.57 53.90 -5.49
C ILE A 204 1.03 55.02 -6.42
N GLU A 205 2.21 55.57 -6.13
CA GLU A 205 2.86 56.63 -6.91
C GLU A 205 3.47 56.06 -8.20
N ARG A 206 2.62 55.63 -9.14
CA ARG A 206 3.04 54.96 -10.38
C ARG A 206 4.11 55.75 -11.15
N GLU A 207 3.96 57.06 -11.26
CA GLU A 207 4.94 57.91 -11.94
C GLU A 207 6.28 58.00 -11.20
N GLY A 208 6.26 58.11 -9.87
CA GLY A 208 7.47 58.10 -9.05
C GLY A 208 8.23 56.78 -9.18
N PHE A 209 7.51 55.66 -9.17
CA PHE A 209 8.09 54.33 -9.41
C PHE A 209 8.61 54.17 -10.85
N ASN A 210 7.88 54.66 -11.86
CA ASN A 210 8.34 54.64 -13.26
C ASN A 210 9.66 55.40 -13.44
N GLN A 211 9.80 56.57 -12.80
CA GLN A 211 11.03 57.37 -12.88
C GLN A 211 12.22 56.67 -12.24
N PHE A 212 12.02 56.12 -11.04
CA PHE A 212 13.02 55.28 -10.38
C PHE A 212 13.42 54.09 -11.25
N TRP A 213 12.44 53.32 -11.73
CA TRP A 213 12.71 52.13 -12.52
C TRP A 213 13.40 52.43 -13.85
N ARG A 214 13.07 53.55 -14.53
CA ARG A 214 13.77 53.95 -15.75
C ARG A 214 15.27 54.22 -15.50
N ALA A 215 15.61 54.85 -14.38
CA ALA A 215 17.00 55.08 -14.01
C ALA A 215 17.73 53.76 -13.72
N GLU A 216 17.11 52.88 -12.94
CA GLU A 216 17.68 51.57 -12.60
C GLU A 216 17.80 50.64 -13.81
N TYR A 217 16.80 50.63 -14.70
CA TYR A 217 16.85 49.89 -15.96
C TYR A 217 18.04 50.30 -16.82
N ALA A 218 18.33 51.60 -16.92
CA ALA A 218 19.49 52.08 -17.66
C ALA A 218 20.81 51.62 -17.03
N LYS A 219 20.93 51.67 -15.69
CA LYS A 219 22.10 51.16 -14.96
C LYS A 219 22.30 49.66 -15.18
N ILE A 220 21.25 48.86 -15.01
CA ILE A 220 21.32 47.40 -15.15
C ILE A 220 21.60 47.01 -16.60
N SER A 221 21.00 47.69 -17.58
CA SER A 221 21.27 47.44 -19.01
C SER A 221 22.72 47.73 -19.37
N LYS A 222 23.29 48.81 -18.82
CA LYS A 222 24.72 49.12 -18.98
C LYS A 222 25.58 48.03 -18.35
N LEU A 223 25.29 47.62 -17.10
CA LEU A 223 26.01 46.54 -16.43
C LEU A 223 25.98 45.23 -17.24
N ILE A 224 24.83 44.87 -17.82
CA ILE A 224 24.69 43.69 -18.69
C ILE A 224 25.64 43.77 -19.89
N ASN A 225 25.72 44.93 -20.55
CA ASN A 225 26.62 45.14 -21.69
C ASN A 225 28.10 45.09 -21.25
N ASP A 226 28.42 45.69 -20.10
CA ASP A 226 29.77 45.66 -19.53
C ASP A 226 30.18 44.22 -19.20
N ILE A 227 29.30 43.41 -18.59
CA ILE A 227 29.56 41.99 -18.32
C ILE A 227 29.78 41.22 -19.63
N ARG A 228 28.94 41.45 -20.65
CA ARG A 228 29.05 40.79 -21.97
C ARG A 228 30.35 41.12 -22.71
N ALA A 229 30.97 42.26 -22.41
CA ALA A 229 32.25 42.65 -22.98
C ALA A 229 33.47 41.99 -22.28
N THR A 230 33.26 41.25 -21.19
CA THR A 230 34.34 40.62 -20.40
C THR A 230 34.39 39.09 -20.53
N ASP A 231 35.37 38.46 -19.88
CA ASP A 231 35.45 37.00 -19.81
C ASP A 231 34.39 36.37 -18.89
N ILE A 232 33.70 37.17 -18.08
CA ILE A 232 32.59 36.74 -17.21
C ILE A 232 31.50 36.06 -18.02
N ALA A 233 31.19 36.58 -19.22
CA ALA A 233 30.16 36.02 -20.10
C ALA A 233 30.45 34.57 -20.54
N LYS A 234 31.70 34.11 -20.43
CA LYS A 234 32.08 32.71 -20.74
C LYS A 234 31.91 31.78 -19.55
N VAL A 235 31.84 32.31 -18.33
CA VAL A 235 31.88 31.54 -17.08
C VAL A 235 30.64 31.73 -16.21
N SER A 236 29.75 32.66 -16.55
CA SER A 236 28.48 32.89 -15.87
C SER A 236 27.42 33.41 -16.84
N SER A 237 26.17 32.95 -16.67
CA SER A 237 24.99 33.46 -17.39
C SER A 237 24.29 34.61 -16.65
N VAL A 238 24.98 35.29 -15.73
CA VAL A 238 24.44 36.42 -14.94
C VAL A 238 23.88 37.53 -15.82
N ALA A 239 24.54 37.87 -16.94
CA ALA A 239 24.04 38.90 -17.87
C ALA A 239 22.67 38.54 -18.47
N ASP A 240 22.46 37.28 -18.82
CA ASP A 240 21.20 36.82 -19.42
C ASP A 240 20.09 36.67 -18.38
N ARG A 241 20.43 36.25 -17.16
CA ARG A 241 19.49 36.22 -16.03
C ARG A 241 19.03 37.63 -15.64
N LEU A 242 19.97 38.58 -15.51
CA LEU A 242 19.65 39.98 -15.27
C LEU A 242 18.75 40.56 -16.36
N ALA A 243 19.04 40.28 -17.65
CA ALA A 243 18.20 40.70 -18.77
C ALA A 243 16.76 40.17 -18.63
N LYS A 244 16.60 38.89 -18.26
CA LYS A 244 15.28 38.30 -18.02
C LYS A 244 14.55 38.97 -16.84
N PHE A 245 15.25 39.27 -15.75
CA PHE A 245 14.63 39.89 -14.57
C PHE A 245 14.18 41.34 -14.82
N ILE A 246 14.98 42.13 -15.54
CA ILE A 246 14.56 43.51 -15.91
C ILE A 246 13.39 43.50 -16.90
N ASP A 247 13.35 42.55 -17.84
CA ASP A 247 12.21 42.38 -18.76
C ASP A 247 10.94 41.97 -18.02
N GLN A 248 11.07 41.12 -17.00
CA GLN A 248 9.98 40.77 -16.11
C GLN A 248 9.47 42.01 -15.37
N ILE A 249 10.34 42.86 -14.81
CA ILE A 249 9.89 44.08 -14.13
C ILE A 249 9.22 45.04 -15.11
N ASN A 250 9.80 45.28 -16.29
CA ASN A 250 9.21 46.11 -17.34
C ASN A 250 7.80 45.65 -17.73
N THR A 251 7.65 44.35 -18.00
CA THR A 251 6.36 43.75 -18.40
C THR A 251 5.31 43.93 -17.31
N ASN A 252 5.66 43.62 -16.05
CA ASN A 252 4.73 43.72 -14.94
C ASN A 252 4.43 45.18 -14.57
N LEU A 253 5.37 46.10 -14.76
CA LEU A 253 5.16 47.54 -14.57
C LEU A 253 4.21 48.10 -15.62
N GLN A 254 4.36 47.70 -16.89
CA GLN A 254 3.42 48.07 -17.95
C GLN A 254 2.00 47.57 -17.63
N LEU A 255 1.87 46.31 -17.21
CA LEU A 255 0.59 45.73 -16.81
C LEU A 255 0.01 46.41 -15.56
N LEU A 256 0.85 46.81 -14.60
CA LEU A 256 0.41 47.59 -13.45
C LEU A 256 -0.07 48.99 -13.86
N ASN A 257 0.57 49.62 -14.84
CA ASN A 257 0.17 50.94 -15.32
C ASN A 257 -1.13 50.92 -16.12
N THR A 258 -1.41 49.82 -16.84
CA THR A 258 -2.66 49.65 -17.62
C THR A 258 -3.81 49.03 -16.81
N SER A 259 -3.54 48.52 -15.61
CA SER A 259 -4.58 47.96 -14.76
C SER A 259 -5.50 49.02 -14.16
N SER A 260 -6.78 48.64 -13.99
CA SER A 260 -7.76 49.46 -13.27
C SER A 260 -7.56 49.31 -11.77
N ALA A 261 -6.91 50.31 -11.16
CA ALA A 261 -6.71 50.36 -9.72
C ALA A 261 -8.03 50.22 -8.94
N THR A 262 -9.12 50.82 -9.44
CA THR A 262 -10.44 50.73 -8.83
C THR A 262 -11.01 49.31 -8.86
N LYS A 263 -10.93 48.63 -10.01
CA LYS A 263 -11.45 47.26 -10.16
C LYS A 263 -10.67 46.28 -9.27
N ASP A 264 -9.35 46.39 -9.28
CA ASP A 264 -8.49 45.51 -8.50
C ASP A 264 -8.66 45.77 -6.98
N ALA A 265 -8.84 47.02 -6.57
CA ALA A 265 -9.16 47.36 -5.19
C ALA A 265 -10.52 46.79 -4.74
N GLN A 266 -11.52 46.81 -5.63
CA GLN A 266 -12.82 46.16 -5.36
C GLN A 266 -12.67 44.64 -5.23
N SER A 267 -11.85 43.99 -6.07
CA SER A 267 -11.58 42.56 -5.95
C SER A 267 -10.91 42.21 -4.62
N VAL A 268 -9.94 43.01 -4.17
CA VAL A 268 -9.32 42.83 -2.85
C VAL A 268 -10.34 43.04 -1.72
N GLU A 269 -11.23 44.03 -1.85
CA GLU A 269 -12.29 44.28 -0.85
C GLU A 269 -13.28 43.13 -0.74
N VAL A 270 -13.68 42.52 -1.86
CA VAL A 270 -14.56 41.34 -1.89
C VAL A 270 -13.90 40.17 -1.15
N GLU A 271 -12.64 39.85 -1.48
CA GLU A 271 -11.94 38.74 -0.82
C GLU A 271 -11.64 39.03 0.66
N LYS A 272 -11.44 40.30 1.02
CA LYS A 272 -11.35 40.71 2.41
C LYS A 272 -12.66 40.45 3.17
N GLN A 273 -13.81 40.72 2.54
CA GLN A 273 -15.09 40.38 3.14
C GLN A 273 -15.24 38.86 3.32
N ASN A 274 -14.80 38.06 2.34
CA ASN A 274 -14.72 36.61 2.47
C ASN A 274 -13.82 36.17 3.63
N LEU A 275 -12.68 36.84 3.86
CA LEU A 275 -11.82 36.58 5.03
C LEU A 275 -12.54 36.90 6.35
N LYS A 276 -13.30 38.00 6.41
CA LYS A 276 -14.08 38.37 7.61
C LYS A 276 -15.17 37.36 7.90
N GLU A 277 -15.89 36.91 6.88
CA GLU A 277 -16.90 35.86 7.00
C GLU A 277 -16.28 34.53 7.44
N LEU A 278 -15.13 34.16 6.87
CA LEU A 278 -14.39 32.97 7.28
C LEU A 278 -13.89 33.07 8.73
N HIS A 279 -13.44 34.26 9.16
CA HIS A 279 -13.07 34.51 10.55
C HIS A 279 -14.27 34.35 11.49
N GLN A 280 -15.44 34.89 11.14
CA GLN A 280 -16.67 34.67 11.93
C GLN A 280 -17.04 33.18 11.99
N LYS A 281 -16.88 32.45 10.88
CA LYS A 281 -17.04 30.99 10.86
C LYS A 281 -16.06 30.29 11.80
N PHE A 282 -14.79 30.71 11.85
CA PHE A 282 -13.82 30.14 12.77
C PHE A 282 -14.14 30.43 14.24
N LEU A 283 -14.81 31.55 14.53
CA LEU A 283 -15.25 31.91 15.87
C LEU A 283 -16.59 31.28 16.29
N SER A 284 -17.29 30.58 15.37
CA SER A 284 -18.54 29.93 15.72
C SER A 284 -18.31 28.77 16.70
N PRO A 285 -19.29 28.43 17.57
CA PRO A 285 -19.15 27.34 18.53
C PRO A 285 -18.70 26.01 17.90
N ASP A 286 -19.15 25.74 16.69
CA ASP A 286 -18.86 24.51 15.94
C ASP A 286 -17.39 24.37 15.53
N PHE A 287 -16.69 25.49 15.30
CA PHE A 287 -15.31 25.50 14.78
C PHE A 287 -14.30 26.17 15.72
N PHE A 288 -14.74 26.78 16.82
CA PHE A 288 -13.88 27.57 17.70
C PHE A 288 -12.70 26.78 18.27
N ILE A 289 -12.98 25.60 18.84
CA ILE A 289 -11.91 24.75 19.41
C ILE A 289 -11.03 24.20 18.30
N LEU A 290 -11.62 23.81 17.17
CA LEU A 290 -10.90 23.21 16.03
C LEU A 290 -9.89 24.18 15.43
N THR A 291 -10.29 25.43 15.22
CA THR A 291 -9.49 26.46 14.53
C THR A 291 -8.47 27.16 15.43
N LYS A 292 -8.48 26.85 16.74
CA LYS A 292 -7.46 27.30 17.70
C LYS A 292 -6.16 26.48 17.61
N GLY A 293 -6.23 25.24 17.11
CA GLY A 293 -5.06 24.41 16.82
C GLY A 293 -4.29 24.86 15.58
N ALA A 294 -3.08 24.30 15.39
CA ALA A 294 -2.29 24.51 14.19
C ALA A 294 -3.04 24.04 12.94
N SER A 295 -2.93 24.78 11.84
CA SER A 295 -3.64 24.42 10.61
C SER A 295 -3.06 23.14 9.96
N LEU A 296 -3.85 22.49 9.11
CA LEU A 296 -3.46 21.26 8.43
C LEU A 296 -3.79 21.38 6.94
N THR A 297 -2.80 21.19 6.07
CA THR A 297 -2.96 21.34 4.62
C THR A 297 -3.42 20.06 3.94
N THR A 298 -2.99 18.92 4.46
CA THR A 298 -3.35 17.58 3.95
C THR A 298 -3.55 16.62 5.11
N LEU A 299 -4.43 15.64 4.93
CA LEU A 299 -4.48 14.48 5.81
C LEU A 299 -3.25 13.61 5.57
N ASN A 300 -2.86 12.82 6.58
CA ASN A 300 -1.92 11.73 6.31
C ASN A 300 -2.60 10.67 5.42
N GLU A 301 -1.79 9.83 4.80
CA GLU A 301 -2.26 8.84 3.83
C GLU A 301 -3.32 7.91 4.43
N ASN A 302 -3.10 7.39 5.64
CA ASN A 302 -4.01 6.45 6.30
C ASN A 302 -5.37 7.07 6.62
N ASP A 303 -5.40 8.28 7.19
CA ASP A 303 -6.65 8.99 7.50
C ASP A 303 -7.41 9.33 6.21
N SER A 304 -6.69 9.69 5.14
CA SER A 304 -7.30 9.96 3.83
C SER A 304 -7.91 8.69 3.22
N ILE A 305 -7.23 7.56 3.33
CA ILE A 305 -7.73 6.26 2.88
C ILE A 305 -8.99 5.87 3.67
N ILE A 306 -8.93 6.00 5.00
CA ILE A 306 -10.03 5.63 5.89
C ILE A 306 -11.27 6.50 5.63
N LEU A 307 -11.12 7.82 5.45
CA LEU A 307 -12.25 8.73 5.18
C LEU A 307 -12.97 8.46 3.87
N ASN A 308 -12.24 8.04 2.86
CA ASN A 308 -12.80 7.76 1.55
C ASN A 308 -13.38 6.34 1.46
N LEU A 309 -13.37 5.58 2.55
CA LEU A 309 -13.93 4.23 2.60
C LEU A 309 -15.44 4.28 2.39
N THR A 310 -15.90 3.57 1.37
CA THR A 310 -17.29 3.42 0.96
C THR A 310 -17.69 1.95 0.91
N GLN A 311 -19.00 1.68 0.77
CA GLN A 311 -19.50 0.32 0.59
C GLN A 311 -18.91 -0.40 -0.65
N ASN A 312 -18.53 0.36 -1.69
CA ASN A 312 -17.96 -0.22 -2.90
C ASN A 312 -16.55 -0.76 -2.70
N ASP A 313 -15.81 -0.23 -1.72
CA ASP A 313 -14.43 -0.65 -1.46
C ASP A 313 -14.36 -2.04 -0.80
N PHE A 314 -15.49 -2.52 -0.27
CA PHE A 314 -15.61 -3.88 0.25
C PHE A 314 -15.81 -4.94 -0.83
N VAL A 315 -16.07 -4.53 -2.08
CA VAL A 315 -16.39 -5.43 -3.18
C VAL A 315 -15.24 -5.44 -4.17
N CYS A 316 -14.77 -6.64 -4.52
CA CYS A 316 -13.79 -6.81 -5.60
C CYS A 316 -14.43 -6.39 -6.93
N PRO A 317 -13.90 -5.36 -7.63
CA PRO A 317 -14.47 -4.88 -8.87
C PRO A 317 -14.46 -5.91 -10.00
N ASP A 318 -13.56 -6.90 -9.97
CA ASP A 318 -13.42 -7.91 -11.02
C ASP A 318 -14.49 -9.00 -10.93
N CYS A 319 -14.75 -9.54 -9.74
CA CYS A 319 -15.72 -10.64 -9.54
C CYS A 319 -17.01 -10.25 -8.80
N LYS A 320 -17.14 -8.99 -8.38
CA LYS A 320 -18.29 -8.44 -7.62
C LYS A 320 -18.63 -9.17 -6.32
N LYS A 321 -17.65 -9.86 -5.72
CA LYS A 321 -17.75 -10.52 -4.41
C LYS A 321 -17.06 -9.69 -3.33
N LEU A 322 -17.50 -9.87 -2.08
CA LEU A 322 -16.87 -9.24 -0.92
C LEU A 322 -15.46 -9.79 -0.68
N TYR A 323 -14.54 -8.91 -0.27
CA TYR A 323 -13.22 -9.34 0.20
C TYR A 323 -13.34 -10.27 1.41
N LEU A 324 -12.49 -11.29 1.45
CA LEU A 324 -12.41 -12.19 2.60
C LEU A 324 -11.57 -11.53 3.68
N ILE A 325 -12.17 -11.29 4.85
CA ILE A 325 -11.47 -10.75 6.02
C ILE A 325 -11.36 -11.87 7.05
N ASP A 326 -10.14 -12.27 7.35
CA ASP A 326 -9.81 -13.19 8.43
C ASP A 326 -9.17 -12.43 9.58
N THR A 327 -9.66 -12.65 10.80
CA THR A 327 -9.21 -11.99 12.02
C THR A 327 -8.69 -12.98 13.07
N VAL A 328 -8.50 -14.25 12.69
CA VAL A 328 -8.09 -15.33 13.59
C VAL A 328 -6.71 -15.06 14.22
N LYS A 329 -6.59 -15.37 15.53
CA LYS A 329 -5.35 -15.23 16.33
C LYS A 329 -4.76 -13.80 16.36
N ALA A 330 -5.61 -12.77 16.35
CA ALA A 330 -5.21 -11.35 16.38
C ALA A 330 -4.32 -10.92 15.19
N ARG A 331 -4.33 -11.70 14.11
CA ARG A 331 -3.76 -11.31 12.82
C ARG A 331 -4.90 -11.01 11.87
N ILE A 332 -4.75 -9.95 11.09
CA ILE A 332 -5.68 -9.63 10.01
C ILE A 332 -5.09 -10.05 8.67
N THR A 333 -5.90 -10.75 7.90
CA THR A 333 -5.65 -11.07 6.49
C THR A 333 -6.83 -10.62 5.66
N ILE A 334 -6.57 -9.86 4.60
CA ILE A 334 -7.56 -9.44 3.61
C ILE A 334 -7.18 -10.04 2.28
N GLU A 335 -8.08 -10.81 1.68
CA GLU A 335 -7.78 -11.58 0.47
C GLU A 335 -8.81 -11.34 -0.64
N CYS A 336 -8.30 -11.27 -1.86
CA CYS A 336 -9.11 -11.14 -3.05
C CYS A 336 -9.94 -12.42 -3.28
N PRO A 337 -11.29 -12.31 -3.41
CA PRO A 337 -12.16 -13.45 -3.63
C PRO A 337 -12.15 -13.94 -5.08
N ASN A 338 -11.41 -13.27 -5.98
CA ASN A 338 -11.40 -13.60 -7.39
C ASN A 338 -10.75 -14.98 -7.62
N LEU A 339 -11.38 -15.78 -8.47
CA LEU A 339 -10.98 -17.14 -8.83
C LEU A 339 -10.91 -18.17 -7.69
N LEU A 340 -11.10 -17.81 -6.42
CA LEU A 340 -10.91 -18.74 -5.30
C LEU A 340 -11.80 -19.99 -5.36
N ASP A 341 -13.07 -19.86 -5.76
CA ASP A 341 -13.97 -21.01 -5.89
C ASP A 341 -13.55 -21.95 -7.04
N ASP A 342 -13.03 -21.39 -8.14
CA ASP A 342 -12.57 -22.18 -9.29
C ASP A 342 -11.24 -22.88 -8.95
N ILE A 343 -10.32 -22.16 -8.30
CA ILE A 343 -9.04 -22.67 -7.81
C ILE A 343 -9.27 -23.81 -6.81
N GLN A 344 -10.19 -23.63 -5.85
CA GLN A 344 -10.51 -24.67 -4.88
C GLN A 344 -11.02 -25.95 -5.57
N LYS A 345 -11.92 -25.82 -6.54
CA LYS A 345 -12.43 -26.98 -7.30
C LYS A 345 -11.30 -27.68 -8.08
N GLU A 346 -10.38 -26.91 -8.65
CA GLU A 346 -9.24 -27.47 -9.37
C GLU A 346 -8.30 -28.24 -8.43
N PHE A 347 -8.02 -27.71 -7.24
CA PHE A 347 -7.25 -28.43 -6.22
C PHE A 347 -7.97 -29.67 -5.69
N GLN A 348 -9.28 -29.60 -5.45
CA GLN A 348 -10.09 -30.76 -5.07
C GLN A 348 -10.04 -31.86 -6.14
N ALA A 349 -10.13 -31.50 -7.42
CA ALA A 349 -9.98 -32.45 -8.52
C ALA A 349 -8.57 -33.07 -8.58
N CYS A 350 -7.52 -32.34 -8.22
CA CYS A 350 -6.15 -32.85 -8.19
C CYS A 350 -5.92 -33.89 -7.08
N ILE A 351 -6.54 -33.70 -5.91
CA ILE A 351 -6.40 -34.61 -4.77
C ILE A 351 -7.36 -35.80 -4.79
N GLU A 352 -8.42 -35.75 -5.61
CA GLU A 352 -9.42 -36.81 -5.72
C GLU A 352 -8.83 -38.22 -5.88
N PRO A 353 -7.80 -38.46 -6.74
CA PRO A 353 -7.23 -39.79 -6.93
C PRO A 353 -6.52 -40.36 -5.69
N ILE A 354 -6.21 -39.51 -4.71
CA ILE A 354 -5.51 -39.88 -3.48
C ILE A 354 -6.37 -39.61 -2.24
N ARG A 355 -7.64 -39.23 -2.38
CA ARG A 355 -8.54 -38.87 -1.27
C ARG A 355 -8.80 -40.05 -0.34
N ASP A 356 -9.09 -41.21 -0.92
CA ASP A 356 -9.51 -42.42 -0.20
C ASP A 356 -8.43 -43.52 -0.20
N LEU A 357 -7.15 -43.14 -0.08
CA LEU A 357 -6.08 -44.14 0.03
C LEU A 357 -6.29 -44.99 1.30
N PRO A 358 -6.32 -46.33 1.20
CA PRO A 358 -6.46 -47.21 2.36
C PRO A 358 -5.36 -47.03 3.42
N LEU A 359 -4.25 -46.41 3.03
CA LEU A 359 -3.15 -46.04 3.90
C LEU A 359 -3.59 -45.11 5.05
N TYR A 360 -4.47 -44.14 4.79
CA TYR A 360 -4.81 -43.12 5.80
C TYR A 360 -5.60 -43.68 6.97
N GLU A 361 -6.54 -44.59 6.68
CA GLU A 361 -7.29 -45.32 7.71
C GLU A 361 -6.33 -46.14 8.59
N ARG A 362 -5.34 -46.80 7.97
CA ARG A 362 -4.36 -47.62 8.68
C ARG A 362 -3.46 -46.78 9.57
N ILE A 363 -2.95 -45.65 9.08
CA ILE A 363 -2.19 -44.69 9.90
C ILE A 363 -3.03 -44.19 11.08
N THR A 364 -4.31 -43.85 10.85
CA THR A 364 -5.23 -43.42 11.93
C THR A 364 -5.43 -44.52 12.97
N ARG A 365 -5.58 -45.78 12.55
CA ARG A 365 -5.66 -46.93 13.45
C ARG A 365 -4.36 -47.14 14.24
N MET A 366 -3.18 -46.91 13.63
CA MET A 366 -1.89 -46.96 14.33
C MET A 366 -1.83 -45.91 15.43
N THR A 367 -2.28 -44.68 15.17
CA THR A 367 -2.41 -43.63 16.19
C THR A 367 -3.29 -44.10 17.34
N GLY A 368 -4.45 -44.70 17.02
CA GLY A 368 -5.37 -45.25 18.03
C GLY A 368 -4.74 -46.32 18.91
N ILE A 369 -3.91 -47.21 18.35
CA ILE A 369 -3.18 -48.25 19.10
C ILE A 369 -2.16 -47.62 20.05
N VAL A 370 -1.40 -46.61 19.58
CA VAL A 370 -0.44 -45.87 20.41
C VAL A 370 -1.16 -45.15 21.57
N GLU A 371 -2.26 -44.46 21.30
CA GLU A 371 -3.05 -43.78 22.33
C GLU A 371 -3.68 -44.76 23.33
N ASN A 372 -4.22 -45.89 22.87
CA ASN A 372 -4.72 -46.95 23.76
C ASN A 372 -3.60 -47.52 24.65
N THR A 373 -2.39 -47.66 24.11
CA THR A 373 -1.22 -48.11 24.87
C THR A 373 -0.81 -47.08 25.92
N LYS A 374 -0.84 -45.78 25.59
CA LYS A 374 -0.61 -44.69 26.56
C LYS A 374 -1.62 -44.72 27.71
N ILE A 375 -2.90 -45.00 27.42
CA ILE A 375 -3.95 -45.13 28.44
C ILE A 375 -3.64 -46.28 29.40
N VAL A 376 -3.20 -47.43 28.90
CA VAL A 376 -2.81 -48.57 29.75
C VAL A 376 -1.56 -48.25 30.57
N LEU A 377 -0.57 -47.58 29.98
CA LEU A 377 0.61 -47.10 30.69
C LEU A 377 0.26 -46.14 31.83
N ASP A 378 -0.68 -45.21 31.61
CA ASP A 378 -1.16 -44.30 32.66
C ASP A 378 -1.91 -45.05 33.77
N GLN A 379 -2.74 -46.04 33.43
CA GLN A 379 -3.41 -46.88 34.43
C GLN A 379 -2.38 -47.63 35.30
N ASN A 380 -1.38 -48.24 34.68
CA ASN A 380 -0.31 -48.94 35.38
C ASN A 380 0.57 -47.99 36.21
N ARG A 381 0.85 -46.79 35.70
CA ARG A 381 1.57 -45.72 36.40
C ARG A 381 0.86 -45.32 37.70
N GLU A 382 -0.46 -45.21 37.68
CA GLU A 382 -1.26 -44.86 38.86
C GLU A 382 -1.18 -45.94 39.96
N GLU A 383 -1.12 -47.22 39.58
CA GLU A 383 -0.93 -48.35 40.50
C GLU A 383 0.52 -48.48 41.01
N LEU A 384 1.49 -47.95 40.26
CA LEU A 384 2.93 -48.06 40.52
C LEU A 384 3.57 -46.79 41.10
N LYS A 385 2.78 -45.84 41.63
CA LYS A 385 3.25 -44.54 42.17
C LYS A 385 4.41 -44.59 43.18
N ARG A 386 4.66 -45.73 43.82
CA ARG A 386 5.73 -45.92 44.82
C ARG A 386 7.04 -46.45 44.23
N TYR A 387 7.09 -46.77 42.94
CA TYR A 387 8.22 -47.41 42.27
C TYR A 387 8.83 -46.47 41.23
N THR A 388 9.68 -45.55 41.69
CA THR A 388 10.24 -44.45 40.90
C THR A 388 10.86 -44.89 39.57
N ASP A 389 11.61 -45.99 39.56
CA ASP A 389 12.33 -46.46 38.37
C ASP A 389 11.39 -46.84 37.22
N VAL A 390 10.28 -47.53 37.51
CA VAL A 390 9.29 -47.90 36.48
C VAL A 390 8.44 -46.69 36.07
N LEU A 391 8.13 -45.79 37.01
CA LEU A 391 7.43 -44.55 36.67
C LEU A 391 8.24 -43.69 35.69
N LEU A 392 9.56 -43.65 35.88
CA LEU A 392 10.45 -42.92 34.98
C LEU A 392 10.41 -43.54 33.58
N LYS A 393 10.61 -44.87 33.47
CA LYS A 393 10.53 -45.58 32.18
C LYS A 393 9.18 -45.40 31.47
N ILE A 394 8.07 -45.45 32.21
CA ILE A 394 6.73 -45.22 31.64
C ILE A 394 6.61 -43.80 31.08
N LYS A 395 7.04 -42.79 31.85
CA LYS A 395 6.98 -41.39 31.41
C LYS A 395 7.87 -41.11 30.21
N GLU A 396 9.08 -41.66 30.20
CA GLU A 396 10.01 -41.57 29.08
C GLU A 396 9.37 -42.17 27.83
N LEU A 397 8.84 -43.39 27.91
CA LEU A 397 8.19 -44.03 26.77
C LEU A 397 6.94 -43.27 26.29
N GLN A 398 6.13 -42.73 27.21
CA GLN A 398 4.98 -41.89 26.84
C GLN A 398 5.38 -40.63 26.08
N ALA A 399 6.49 -39.99 26.48
CA ALA A 399 7.04 -38.85 25.76
C ALA A 399 7.61 -39.27 24.40
N GLU A 400 8.33 -40.39 24.36
CA GLU A 400 8.89 -40.95 23.12
C GLU A 400 7.79 -41.35 22.13
N PHE A 401 6.62 -41.80 22.58
CA PHE A 401 5.51 -42.10 21.68
C PHE A 401 5.06 -40.89 20.84
N GLU A 402 5.21 -39.65 21.32
CA GLU A 402 4.94 -38.46 20.50
C GLU A 402 5.90 -38.35 19.31
N GLU A 403 7.10 -38.92 19.41
CA GLU A 403 8.09 -38.95 18.34
C GLU A 403 7.68 -39.84 17.16
N ILE A 404 6.61 -40.66 17.28
CA ILE A 404 6.10 -41.41 16.13
C ILE A 404 5.70 -40.46 14.98
N LYS A 405 5.25 -39.25 15.31
CA LYS A 405 4.93 -38.18 14.35
C LYS A 405 6.16 -37.66 13.59
N SER A 406 7.36 -37.92 14.10
CA SER A 406 8.63 -37.54 13.45
C SER A 406 9.19 -38.62 12.52
N VAL A 407 8.69 -39.86 12.61
CA VAL A 407 9.10 -40.96 11.72
C VAL A 407 8.65 -40.62 10.29
N PHE A 408 9.59 -40.56 9.34
CA PHE A 408 9.33 -39.98 8.02
C PHE A 408 8.12 -40.57 7.31
N PHE A 409 7.99 -41.91 7.26
CA PHE A 409 6.85 -42.53 6.57
C PHE A 409 5.51 -42.12 7.20
N TYR A 410 5.42 -42.24 8.53
CA TYR A 410 4.21 -41.89 9.28
C TYR A 410 3.90 -40.39 9.15
N ARG A 411 4.93 -39.54 9.28
CA ARG A 411 4.83 -38.09 9.13
C ARG A 411 4.25 -37.71 7.78
N TYR A 412 4.84 -38.19 6.69
CA TYR A 412 4.39 -37.84 5.33
C TYR A 412 3.00 -38.37 5.02
N ALA A 413 2.67 -39.60 5.44
CA ALA A 413 1.32 -40.11 5.25
C ALA A 413 0.26 -39.26 6.00
N ASN A 414 0.58 -38.81 7.22
CA ASN A 414 -0.28 -37.94 8.00
C ASN A 414 -0.35 -36.51 7.43
N GLU A 415 0.77 -35.94 6.98
CA GLU A 415 0.80 -34.63 6.33
C GLU A 415 -0.06 -34.60 5.06
N VAL A 416 0.02 -35.63 4.22
CA VAL A 416 -0.82 -35.74 3.01
C VAL A 416 -2.30 -35.83 3.38
N TYR A 417 -2.64 -36.62 4.41
CA TYR A 417 -4.01 -36.74 4.89
C TYR A 417 -4.57 -35.43 5.46
N GLU A 418 -3.79 -34.72 6.28
CA GLU A 418 -4.19 -33.42 6.82
C GLU A 418 -4.26 -32.32 5.74
N PHE A 419 -3.40 -32.39 4.73
CA PHE A 419 -3.46 -31.52 3.56
C PHE A 419 -4.77 -31.71 2.77
N ILE A 420 -5.21 -32.95 2.54
CA ILE A 420 -6.49 -33.24 1.88
C ILE A 420 -7.65 -32.57 2.63
N LYS A 421 -7.68 -32.71 3.97
CA LYS A 421 -8.68 -32.03 4.81
C LYS A 421 -8.60 -30.50 4.73
N LEU A 422 -7.38 -29.97 4.63
CA LEU A 422 -7.14 -28.53 4.49
C LEU A 422 -7.74 -28.00 3.17
N VAL A 423 -7.52 -28.69 2.06
CA VAL A 423 -8.07 -28.32 0.74
C VAL A 423 -9.61 -28.36 0.74
N ASP A 424 -10.21 -29.33 1.45
CA ASP A 424 -11.66 -29.42 1.54
C ASP A 424 -12.30 -28.28 2.36
N ARG A 425 -11.62 -27.80 3.39
CA ARG A 425 -12.18 -26.77 4.31
C ARG A 425 -11.84 -25.34 3.90
N GLU A 426 -10.68 -25.12 3.27
CA GLU A 426 -10.14 -23.79 3.04
C GLU A 426 -10.26 -23.36 1.58
N LYS A 427 -10.60 -22.08 1.37
CA LYS A 427 -10.71 -21.48 0.03
C LYS A 427 -9.60 -20.47 -0.28
N LYS A 428 -8.90 -20.02 0.75
CA LYS A 428 -7.92 -18.95 0.70
C LYS A 428 -6.65 -19.42 0.02
N LEU A 429 -6.27 -18.77 -1.07
CA LEU A 429 -5.01 -19.02 -1.75
C LEU A 429 -3.83 -18.68 -0.84
N SER A 430 -3.97 -17.67 0.03
CA SER A 430 -2.96 -17.33 1.05
C SER A 430 -2.62 -18.47 2.01
N VAL A 431 -3.56 -19.40 2.25
CA VAL A 431 -3.36 -20.59 3.08
C VAL A 431 -2.97 -21.80 2.23
N LEU A 432 -3.61 -21.97 1.07
CA LEU A 432 -3.41 -23.14 0.21
C LEU A 432 -2.07 -23.12 -0.51
N LYS A 433 -1.57 -21.95 -0.95
CA LYS A 433 -0.27 -21.83 -1.63
C LYS A 433 0.89 -22.42 -0.82
N PRO A 434 1.20 -21.94 0.40
CA PRO A 434 2.30 -22.50 1.18
C PRO A 434 2.05 -23.97 1.54
N ALA A 435 0.80 -24.35 1.82
CA ALA A 435 0.48 -25.75 2.10
C ALA A 435 0.70 -26.68 0.90
N ILE A 436 0.46 -26.21 -0.32
CA ILE A 436 0.77 -26.94 -1.56
C ILE A 436 2.29 -27.05 -1.72
N GLU A 437 3.02 -25.94 -1.61
CA GLU A 437 4.48 -25.92 -1.72
C GLU A 437 5.14 -26.90 -0.72
N ASP A 438 4.65 -26.91 0.53
CA ASP A 438 5.13 -27.80 1.58
C ASP A 438 4.79 -29.28 1.34
N ILE A 439 3.67 -29.60 0.66
CA ILE A 439 3.20 -30.98 0.50
C ILE A 439 3.75 -31.71 -0.74
N LEU A 440 4.28 -30.99 -1.74
CA LEU A 440 4.81 -31.62 -2.97
C LEU A 440 5.89 -32.67 -2.65
N ASN A 441 6.86 -32.32 -1.80
CA ASN A 441 7.94 -33.22 -1.41
C ASN A 441 7.47 -34.42 -0.55
N PRO A 442 6.60 -34.24 0.46
CA PRO A 442 5.94 -35.36 1.14
C PRO A 442 5.22 -36.33 0.21
N ILE A 443 4.48 -35.84 -0.80
CA ILE A 443 3.77 -36.70 -1.76
C ILE A 443 4.75 -37.54 -2.58
N ASP A 444 5.78 -36.93 -3.17
CA ASP A 444 6.77 -37.66 -3.97
C ASP A 444 7.61 -38.63 -3.13
N THR A 445 7.99 -38.21 -1.92
CA THR A 445 8.74 -39.08 -1.00
C THR A 445 7.90 -40.27 -0.55
N LEU A 446 6.62 -40.06 -0.25
CA LEU A 446 5.69 -41.14 0.10
C LEU A 446 5.52 -42.11 -1.08
N ALA A 447 5.31 -41.59 -2.30
CA ALA A 447 5.23 -42.41 -3.51
C ALA A 447 6.49 -43.25 -3.73
N SER A 448 7.67 -42.63 -3.61
CA SER A 448 8.98 -43.29 -3.75
C SER A 448 9.22 -44.37 -2.70
N ARG A 449 8.72 -44.18 -1.47
CA ARG A 449 8.83 -45.18 -0.40
C ARG A 449 7.87 -46.34 -0.59
N MET A 450 6.64 -46.07 -1.00
CA MET A 450 5.66 -47.11 -1.37
C MET A 450 6.19 -47.96 -2.53
N GLU A 451 6.80 -47.34 -3.54
CA GLU A 451 7.40 -48.03 -4.69
C GLU A 451 8.54 -48.98 -4.29
N LYS A 452 9.39 -48.55 -3.34
CA LYS A 452 10.48 -49.37 -2.80
C LYS A 452 10.03 -50.31 -1.68
N ALA A 453 8.75 -50.31 -1.33
CA ALA A 453 8.21 -50.96 -0.14
C ALA A 453 9.02 -50.69 1.15
N ASN A 454 9.58 -49.48 1.28
CA ASN A 454 10.51 -49.14 2.36
C ASN A 454 9.77 -48.50 3.56
N LEU A 455 9.50 -49.33 4.56
CA LEU A 455 8.95 -48.96 5.87
C LEU A 455 9.98 -49.07 7.02
N SER A 456 11.26 -49.21 6.69
CA SER A 456 12.28 -49.63 7.66
C SER A 456 12.44 -48.69 8.86
N ASP A 457 12.17 -47.39 8.71
CA ASP A 457 12.18 -46.43 9.81
C ASP A 457 10.97 -46.59 10.75
N LEU A 458 9.80 -46.84 10.18
CA LEU A 458 8.58 -47.12 10.93
C LEU A 458 8.66 -48.47 11.64
N GLU A 459 9.11 -49.52 10.96
CA GLU A 459 9.37 -50.84 11.55
C GLU A 459 10.31 -50.74 12.75
N LYS A 460 11.48 -50.11 12.56
CA LYS A 460 12.46 -49.92 13.63
C LYS A 460 11.89 -49.17 14.83
N LYS A 461 11.08 -48.13 14.62
CA LYS A 461 10.49 -47.36 15.73
C LYS A 461 9.40 -48.16 16.43
N ILE A 462 8.59 -48.93 15.71
CA ILE A 462 7.58 -49.83 16.28
C ILE A 462 8.24 -50.92 17.12
N ASP A 463 9.27 -51.58 16.59
CA ASP A 463 10.02 -52.62 17.31
C ASP A 463 10.72 -52.06 18.55
N TYR A 464 11.27 -50.85 18.43
CA TYR A 464 11.85 -50.13 19.56
C TYR A 464 10.82 -49.91 20.68
N TYR A 465 9.62 -49.43 20.36
CA TYR A 465 8.56 -49.25 21.36
C TYR A 465 8.11 -50.58 21.96
N HIS A 466 7.97 -51.62 21.14
CA HIS A 466 7.61 -52.96 21.61
C HIS A 466 8.64 -53.50 22.62
N GLN A 467 9.93 -53.42 22.31
CA GLN A 467 11.01 -53.84 23.21
C GLN A 467 11.00 -53.05 24.52
N LYS A 468 10.69 -51.76 24.48
CA LYS A 468 10.55 -50.93 25.68
C LYS A 468 9.35 -51.32 26.54
N LEU A 469 8.22 -51.64 25.92
CA LEU A 469 7.03 -52.15 26.63
C LEU A 469 7.34 -53.51 27.29
N GLU A 470 8.03 -54.41 26.59
CA GLU A 470 8.47 -55.70 27.14
C GLU A 470 9.44 -55.52 28.31
N GLU A 471 10.40 -54.60 28.19
CA GLU A 471 11.34 -54.28 29.26
C GLU A 471 10.60 -53.81 30.53
N ILE A 472 9.57 -52.97 30.36
CA ILE A 472 8.72 -52.49 31.45
C ILE A 472 7.92 -53.66 32.06
N ASP A 473 7.28 -54.49 31.23
CA ASP A 473 6.50 -55.65 31.70
C ASP A 473 7.37 -56.65 32.48
N VAL A 474 8.57 -56.97 31.99
CA VAL A 474 9.54 -57.84 32.68
C VAL A 474 10.01 -57.21 33.99
N THR A 475 10.29 -55.91 33.99
CA THR A 475 10.70 -55.17 35.20
C THR A 475 9.60 -55.27 36.26
N ILE A 476 8.34 -55.01 35.89
CA ILE A 476 7.17 -55.09 36.78
C ILE A 476 6.97 -56.53 37.29
N ALA A 477 7.10 -57.54 36.43
CA ALA A 477 6.92 -58.94 36.81
C ALA A 477 7.95 -59.42 37.84
N GLY A 478 9.17 -58.86 37.81
CA GLY A 478 10.24 -59.11 38.78
C GLY A 478 10.10 -58.36 40.12
N MET A 479 9.19 -57.39 40.22
CA MET A 479 8.97 -56.62 41.45
C MET A 479 8.18 -57.39 42.50
N LYS A 480 8.51 -57.17 43.78
CA LYS A 480 7.71 -57.65 44.93
C LYS A 480 6.50 -56.74 45.16
N LEU A 481 5.46 -56.93 44.37
CA LEU A 481 4.21 -56.16 44.47
C LEU A 481 3.18 -56.83 45.40
N PRO A 482 2.42 -56.05 46.19
CA PRO A 482 1.24 -56.57 46.89
C PRO A 482 0.25 -57.22 45.93
N ALA A 483 -0.38 -58.33 46.34
CA ALA A 483 -1.26 -59.12 45.48
C ALA A 483 -2.41 -58.30 44.85
N ASN A 484 -2.97 -57.36 45.61
CA ASN A 484 -4.03 -56.45 45.16
C ASN A 484 -3.58 -55.39 44.14
N VAL A 485 -2.29 -55.04 44.09
CA VAL A 485 -1.71 -54.17 43.07
C VAL A 485 -1.39 -55.00 41.84
N ARG A 486 -0.77 -56.17 42.04
CA ARG A 486 -0.40 -57.09 40.95
C ARG A 486 -1.61 -57.51 40.10
N SER A 487 -2.77 -57.74 40.72
CA SER A 487 -3.99 -58.11 40.00
C SER A 487 -4.62 -56.98 39.17
N ARG A 488 -4.24 -55.72 39.40
CA ARG A 488 -4.77 -54.55 38.68
C ARG A 488 -3.85 -54.08 37.54
N ILE A 489 -2.59 -54.48 37.58
CA ILE A 489 -1.63 -54.19 36.52
C ILE A 489 -1.97 -55.04 35.29
N LYS A 490 -2.10 -54.37 34.15
CA LYS A 490 -2.29 -55.00 32.84
C LYS A 490 -0.95 -55.09 32.11
N SER A 491 -0.82 -56.00 31.15
CA SER A 491 0.36 -55.99 30.26
C SER A 491 0.37 -54.69 29.46
N ASN A 492 1.53 -54.04 29.38
CA ASN A 492 1.74 -52.87 28.55
C ASN A 492 1.89 -53.25 27.07
N VAL A 493 2.36 -54.47 26.80
CA VAL A 493 2.59 -55.00 25.45
C VAL A 493 1.28 -55.38 24.75
N GLU A 494 0.35 -56.00 25.47
CA GLU A 494 -0.94 -56.50 24.92
C GLU A 494 -1.73 -55.46 24.10
N PRO A 495 -1.99 -54.22 24.58
CA PRO A 495 -2.70 -53.21 23.79
C PRO A 495 -1.93 -52.74 22.54
N TYR A 496 -0.61 -52.97 22.47
CA TYR A 496 0.26 -52.56 21.38
C TYR A 496 0.38 -53.62 20.27
N GLN A 497 0.24 -54.91 20.60
CA GLN A 497 0.35 -56.04 19.67
C GLN A 497 -0.42 -55.89 18.33
N PRO A 498 -1.64 -55.30 18.29
CA PRO A 498 -2.36 -55.11 17.04
C PRO A 498 -1.63 -54.25 15.99
N ILE A 499 -0.54 -53.56 16.34
CA ILE A 499 0.22 -52.72 15.42
C ILE A 499 0.97 -53.53 14.35
N TYR A 500 1.39 -54.75 14.66
CA TYR A 500 2.15 -55.63 13.75
C TYR A 500 1.32 -56.12 12.56
N PRO A 501 0.12 -56.72 12.75
CA PRO A 501 -0.73 -57.05 11.61
C PRO A 501 -1.14 -55.80 10.83
N LEU A 502 -1.31 -54.65 11.50
CA LEU A 502 -1.61 -53.38 10.84
C LEU A 502 -0.43 -52.86 10.00
N LEU A 503 0.82 -53.11 10.39
CA LEU A 503 2.00 -52.77 9.62
C LEU A 503 2.11 -53.62 8.35
N GLU A 504 1.78 -54.90 8.44
CA GLU A 504 1.68 -55.79 7.27
C GLU A 504 0.52 -55.40 6.36
N GLU A 505 -0.62 -54.97 6.94
CA GLU A 505 -1.68 -54.32 6.19
C GLU A 505 -1.10 -53.09 5.45
N VAL A 506 -0.41 -52.16 6.10
CA VAL A 506 0.17 -50.98 5.44
C VAL A 506 1.01 -51.37 4.21
N LYS A 507 1.90 -52.36 4.32
CA LYS A 507 2.66 -52.88 3.17
C LYS A 507 1.76 -53.39 2.05
N GLY A 508 0.69 -54.11 2.41
CA GLY A 508 -0.31 -54.59 1.46
C GLY A 508 -1.08 -53.49 0.71
N THR A 509 -1.00 -52.22 1.12
CA THR A 509 -1.59 -51.08 0.38
C THR A 509 -0.75 -50.58 -0.79
N PHE A 510 0.50 -51.05 -0.91
CA PHE A 510 1.45 -50.56 -1.90
C PHE A 510 1.14 -51.11 -3.28
N ASN A 511 0.17 -50.48 -3.93
CA ASN A 511 -0.27 -50.79 -5.28
C ASN A 511 0.37 -49.79 -6.27
N PRO A 512 0.92 -50.25 -7.42
CA PRO A 512 1.37 -49.37 -8.51
C PRO A 512 0.37 -48.28 -8.90
N THR A 513 -0.94 -48.55 -8.84
CA THR A 513 -1.99 -47.55 -9.11
C THR A 513 -1.96 -46.40 -8.10
N HIS A 514 -1.82 -46.68 -6.80
CA HIS A 514 -1.76 -45.64 -5.77
C HIS A 514 -0.48 -44.79 -5.90
N ILE A 515 0.65 -45.44 -6.21
CA ILE A 515 1.93 -44.76 -6.47
C ILE A 515 1.80 -43.83 -7.69
N SER A 516 1.18 -44.32 -8.77
CA SER A 516 0.91 -43.50 -9.96
C SER A 516 0.00 -42.31 -9.64
N ASN A 517 -1.04 -42.52 -8.82
CA ASN A 517 -1.95 -41.46 -8.41
C ASN A 517 -1.22 -40.37 -7.60
N LEU A 518 -0.37 -40.74 -6.63
CA LEU A 518 0.43 -39.78 -5.86
C LEU A 518 1.32 -38.92 -6.76
N ARG A 519 2.09 -39.54 -7.67
CA ARG A 519 2.96 -38.82 -8.61
C ARG A 519 2.17 -37.94 -9.59
N LYS A 520 0.98 -38.37 -10.01
CA LYS A 520 0.10 -37.55 -10.87
C LYS A 520 -0.47 -36.38 -10.10
N THR A 521 -0.87 -36.58 -8.85
CA THR A 521 -1.41 -35.52 -7.99
C THR A 521 -0.37 -34.46 -7.70
N GLU A 522 0.88 -34.83 -7.39
CA GLU A 522 1.99 -33.89 -7.18
C GLU A 522 2.17 -32.95 -8.40
N LYS A 523 2.39 -33.50 -9.59
CA LYS A 523 2.48 -32.71 -10.83
C LYS A 523 1.23 -31.88 -11.14
N SER A 524 0.05 -32.43 -10.84
CA SER A 524 -1.22 -31.73 -11.13
C SER A 524 -1.44 -30.58 -10.15
N LEU A 525 -1.08 -30.73 -8.88
CA LEU A 525 -1.13 -29.67 -7.88
C LEU A 525 -0.17 -28.55 -8.22
N GLU A 526 1.09 -28.87 -8.57
CA GLU A 526 2.07 -27.87 -9.01
C GLU A 526 1.54 -27.08 -10.21
N LYS A 527 1.05 -27.77 -11.24
CA LYS A 527 0.47 -27.15 -12.43
C LYS A 527 -0.77 -26.30 -12.10
N ALA A 528 -1.66 -26.80 -11.23
CA ALA A 528 -2.84 -26.07 -10.79
C ALA A 528 -2.47 -24.82 -10.00
N LEU A 529 -1.43 -24.88 -9.17
CA LEU A 529 -0.91 -23.73 -8.42
C LEU A 529 -0.35 -22.68 -9.36
N LEU A 530 0.49 -23.07 -10.33
CA LEU A 530 1.01 -22.15 -11.34
C LEU A 530 -0.13 -21.47 -12.11
N LYS A 531 -1.13 -22.23 -12.54
CA LYS A 531 -2.31 -21.69 -13.22
C LYS A 531 -3.14 -20.76 -12.31
N ALA A 532 -3.25 -21.06 -11.02
CA ALA A 532 -3.91 -20.19 -10.05
C ALA A 532 -3.19 -18.84 -9.88
N LEU A 533 -1.86 -18.84 -9.96
CA LEU A 533 -1.02 -17.64 -9.88
C LEU A 533 -1.02 -16.84 -11.19
N GLU A 534 -0.98 -17.50 -12.35
CA GLU A 534 -1.06 -16.86 -13.67
C GLU A 534 -2.46 -16.29 -13.96
N GLY A 535 -3.50 -16.87 -13.36
CA GLY A 535 -4.88 -16.46 -13.57
C GLY A 535 -5.55 -17.12 -14.78
N ARG A 536 -6.70 -16.57 -15.19
CA ARG A 536 -7.55 -17.12 -16.25
C ARG A 536 -7.77 -16.10 -17.35
N LYS A 537 -7.57 -16.52 -18.60
CA LYS A 537 -7.89 -15.73 -19.80
C LYS A 537 -9.33 -16.00 -20.24
N GLN A 538 -10.13 -14.95 -20.34
CA GLN A 538 -11.49 -14.96 -20.87
C GLN A 538 -11.49 -14.30 -22.25
N SER A 539 -12.02 -14.97 -23.28
CA SER A 539 -12.14 -14.36 -24.61
C SER A 539 -13.12 -13.18 -24.57
N VAL A 540 -12.70 -12.04 -25.09
CA VAL A 540 -13.50 -10.82 -25.26
C VAL A 540 -13.36 -10.38 -26.71
N TYR A 541 -14.48 -9.98 -27.33
CA TYR A 541 -14.52 -9.58 -28.74
C TYR A 541 -13.91 -10.63 -29.71
N VAL A 542 -14.12 -11.92 -29.44
CA VAL A 542 -13.73 -13.10 -30.24
C VAL A 542 -12.22 -13.35 -30.33
N ILE A 543 -11.41 -12.33 -30.59
CA ILE A 543 -9.96 -12.47 -30.86
C ILE A 543 -9.08 -11.95 -29.72
N PHE A 544 -9.64 -11.18 -28.78
CA PHE A 544 -8.89 -10.69 -27.63
C PHE A 544 -9.20 -11.53 -26.40
N SER A 545 -8.33 -11.43 -25.39
CA SER A 545 -8.53 -12.07 -24.11
C SER A 545 -8.33 -11.05 -23.00
N ARG A 546 -9.24 -11.06 -22.04
CA ARG A 546 -9.09 -10.38 -20.77
C ARG A 546 -8.52 -11.35 -19.74
N GLU A 547 -7.55 -10.91 -18.98
CA GLU A 547 -6.92 -11.68 -17.91
C GLU A 547 -7.60 -11.38 -16.58
N HIS A 548 -8.07 -12.43 -15.92
CA HIS A 548 -8.59 -12.40 -14.56
C HIS A 548 -7.54 -13.02 -13.66
N ILE A 549 -7.07 -12.30 -12.64
CA ILE A 549 -6.07 -12.78 -11.70
C ILE A 549 -6.60 -12.71 -10.27
N ASN A 550 -6.07 -13.53 -9.37
CA ASN A 550 -6.19 -13.23 -7.96
C ASN A 550 -5.30 -12.02 -7.64
N HIS A 551 -5.88 -10.93 -7.15
CA HIS A 551 -5.13 -9.68 -6.93
C HIS A 551 -4.21 -9.72 -5.71
N GLY A 552 -4.17 -10.85 -4.99
CA GLY A 552 -3.30 -11.10 -3.85
C GLY A 552 -4.02 -10.98 -2.51
N ASN A 553 -3.22 -10.86 -1.46
CA ASN A 553 -3.67 -10.65 -0.10
C ASN A 553 -2.80 -9.62 0.64
N TYR A 554 -3.37 -9.04 1.68
CA TYR A 554 -2.69 -8.19 2.65
C TYR A 554 -2.75 -8.90 4.00
N ALA A 555 -1.60 -9.38 4.50
CA ALA A 555 -1.50 -10.09 5.76
C ALA A 555 -0.36 -9.54 6.61
N ALA A 556 -0.62 -9.31 7.91
CA ALA A 556 0.41 -8.95 8.89
C ALA A 556 1.33 -7.74 8.52
N GLY A 557 0.82 -6.77 7.76
CA GLY A 557 1.61 -5.61 7.34
C GLY A 557 2.26 -5.77 5.96
N GLU A 558 2.17 -6.96 5.36
CA GLU A 558 2.81 -7.30 4.10
C GLU A 558 1.78 -7.50 2.98
N LYS A 559 2.09 -6.96 1.80
CA LYS A 559 1.27 -7.11 0.60
C LYS A 559 1.88 -8.19 -0.29
N SER A 560 1.10 -9.19 -0.66
CA SER A 560 1.62 -10.33 -1.42
C SER A 560 2.19 -9.91 -2.79
N TRP A 561 1.59 -8.91 -3.43
CA TRP A 561 2.00 -8.42 -4.74
C TRP A 561 3.26 -7.53 -4.73
N GLU A 562 3.76 -7.13 -3.56
CA GLU A 562 5.05 -6.42 -3.44
C GLU A 562 6.22 -7.41 -3.29
N LYS A 563 5.97 -8.68 -2.96
CA LYS A 563 6.99 -9.73 -2.83
C LYS A 563 7.29 -10.45 -4.15
N GLU A 564 6.39 -10.33 -5.13
CA GLU A 564 6.48 -11.00 -6.43
C GLU A 564 7.16 -10.13 -7.50
N GLN A 565 7.61 -8.91 -7.14
CA GLN A 565 8.48 -8.04 -7.92
C GLN A 565 9.92 -8.18 -7.47
#